data_AF-A0A7X0ILY1-F1
#
_entry.id   AF-A0A7X0ILY1-F1
#
_cell.length_a   1.000
_cell.length_b   1.000
_cell.length_c   1.000
_cell.angle_alpha   90.00
_cell.angle_beta   90.00
_cell.angle_gamma   90.00
#
_symmetry.space_group_name_H-M   'P 1'
#
loop_
_entity.id
_entity.type
_entity.pdbx_description
1 polymer ?
#
loop_
_entity_poly.entity_id
_entity_poly.type
_entity_poly.pdbx_seq_one_letter_code
_entity_poly.pdbx_strand_id
1 'polypeptide(L)' 'MLAACNTTAPLQPIPGSITYGGQPHTKLTQSPPGTRIAHRFTNQWGQDIYETYILQPDRSLKLVSREEVTPF' A
#
# COMPACT_ATOMS: atom_id res chain seq x y z
N MET A 1 -14.81 31.28 6.26
CA MET A 1 -14.37 30.08 7.01
C MET A 1 -13.51 29.26 6.07
N LEU A 2 -12.22 29.12 6.36
CA LEU A 2 -11.29 28.30 5.56
C LEU A 2 -11.56 26.83 5.86
N ALA A 3 -12.16 26.10 4.92
CA ALA A 3 -12.23 24.65 4.99
C ALA A 3 -10.87 24.07 4.61
N ALA A 4 -10.10 23.61 5.60
CA ALA A 4 -8.98 22.71 5.34
C ALA A 4 -9.57 21.35 4.97
N CYS A 5 -9.82 21.15 3.68
CA CYS A 5 -10.14 19.82 3.15
C CYS A 5 -8.86 18.98 3.21
N ASN A 6 -8.63 18.31 4.34
CA ASN A 6 -7.66 17.22 4.42
C ASN A 6 -8.26 16.00 3.70
N THR A 7 -8.53 16.13 2.40
CA THR A 7 -8.75 14.99 1.51
C THR A 7 -7.44 14.23 1.47
N THR A 8 -7.27 13.30 2.42
CA THR A 8 -6.25 12.28 2.32
C THR A 8 -6.66 11.43 1.12
N ALA A 9 -6.19 11.83 -0.06
CA ALA A 9 -6.41 11.06 -1.26
C ALA A 9 -5.88 9.64 -0.98
N PRO A 10 -6.60 8.59 -1.43
CA PRO A 10 -6.11 7.25 -1.26
C PRO A 10 -4.72 7.13 -1.91
N LEU A 11 -3.77 6.56 -1.17
CA LEU A 11 -2.42 6.32 -1.68
C LEU A 11 -2.53 5.43 -2.92
N GLN A 12 -2.04 5.94 -4.04
CA GLN A 12 -2.10 5.22 -5.31
C GLN A 12 -0.93 4.21 -5.37
N PRO A 13 -1.19 2.97 -5.80
CA PRO A 13 -0.13 1.97 -6.01
C PRO A 13 0.90 2.48 -7.02
N ILE A 14 2.18 2.16 -6.81
CA ILE A 14 3.29 2.50 -7.72
C ILE A 14 3.94 1.21 -8.26
N PRO A 15 4.75 1.27 -9.33
CA PRO A 15 5.45 0.10 -9.82
C PRO A 15 6.18 -0.63 -8.67
N GLY A 16 5.81 -1.88 -8.42
CA GLY A 16 6.34 -2.71 -7.31
C GLY A 16 5.40 -2.87 -6.11
N SER A 17 4.38 -2.02 -5.96
CA SER A 17 3.28 -2.21 -4.99
C SER A 17 2.51 -3.50 -5.27
N ILE A 18 1.93 -4.12 -4.23
CA ILE A 18 1.13 -5.34 -4.40
C ILE A 18 -0.09 -5.08 -5.29
N THR A 19 -0.73 -3.93 -5.16
CA THR A 19 -1.95 -3.59 -5.91
C THR A 19 -1.68 -2.85 -7.22
N TYR A 20 -0.41 -2.74 -7.65
CA TYR A 20 -0.05 -2.07 -8.90
C TYR A 20 -0.45 -2.89 -10.12
N GLY A 21 -1.21 -2.28 -11.05
CA GLY A 21 -1.74 -2.97 -12.22
C GLY A 21 -2.92 -3.92 -11.91
N GLY A 22 -3.47 -3.84 -10.69
CA GLY A 22 -4.48 -4.75 -10.17
C GLY A 22 -3.91 -5.58 -9.02
N GLN A 23 -4.79 -6.15 -8.20
CA GLN A 23 -4.36 -7.00 -7.09
C GLN A 23 -4.09 -8.42 -7.59
N PRO A 24 -2.88 -8.98 -7.38
CA PRO A 24 -2.62 -10.36 -7.71
C PRO A 24 -3.55 -11.24 -6.87
N HIS A 25 -4.22 -12.19 -7.53
CA HIS A 25 -5.05 -13.23 -6.88
C HIS A 25 -4.21 -14.23 -6.06
N THR A 26 -2.96 -13.90 -5.73
CA THR A 26 -2.09 -14.73 -4.92
C THR A 26 -2.63 -14.79 -3.50
N LYS A 27 -3.18 -15.96 -3.18
CA LYS A 27 -3.62 -16.47 -1.90
C LYS A 27 -3.27 -15.62 -0.65
N LEU A 28 -4.04 -14.56 -0.40
CA LEU A 28 -4.21 -13.97 0.94
C LEU A 28 -5.18 -14.84 1.78
N THR A 29 -5.09 -16.16 1.62
CA THR A 29 -6.18 -17.11 1.87
C THR A 29 -6.35 -17.50 3.33
N GLN A 30 -5.50 -17.01 4.24
CA GLN A 30 -5.52 -17.45 5.65
C GLN A 30 -5.60 -16.32 6.67
N SER A 31 -5.34 -15.07 6.28
CA SER A 31 -5.39 -13.95 7.21
C SER A 31 -6.82 -13.43 7.40
N PRO A 32 -7.26 -13.09 8.62
CA PRO A 32 -8.56 -12.45 8.84
C PRO A 32 -8.59 -11.02 8.27
N PRO A 33 -9.77 -10.50 7.89
CA PRO A 33 -9.92 -9.07 7.58
C PRO A 33 -9.40 -8.19 8.71
N GLY A 34 -8.82 -7.05 8.37
CA GLY A 34 -8.11 -6.16 9.30
C GLY A 34 -6.62 -6.48 9.49
N THR A 35 -6.14 -7.63 8.96
CA THR A 35 -4.71 -7.97 9.02
C THR A 35 -3.87 -6.92 8.30
N ARG A 36 -2.79 -6.49 8.97
CA ARG A 36 -1.77 -5.61 8.39
C ARG A 36 -0.74 -6.44 7.64
N ILE A 37 -0.50 -6.09 6.38
CA ILE A 37 0.47 -6.76 5.51
C ILE A 37 1.54 -5.75 5.17
N ALA A 38 2.77 -6.05 5.57
CA ALA A 38 3.93 -5.25 5.19
C ALA A 38 4.47 -5.74 3.84
N HIS A 39 4.87 -4.81 2.99
CA HIS A 39 5.51 -5.08 1.71
C HIS A 39 6.71 -4.16 1.55
N ARG A 40 7.85 -4.71 1.15
CA ARG A 40 9.06 -3.93 0.86
C ARG A 40 9.53 -4.24 -0.53
N PHE A 41 9.87 -3.21 -1.29
CA PHE A 41 10.48 -3.34 -2.60
C PHE A 41 11.38 -2.14 -2.91
N THR A 42 12.30 -2.32 -3.85
CA THR A 42 13.12 -1.23 -4.38
C THR A 42 12.43 -0.67 -5.62
N ASN A 43 12.24 0.64 -5.67
CA ASN A 43 11.62 1.29 -6.83
C ASN A 43 12.63 1.43 -8.00
N GLN A 44 12.16 1.97 -9.13
CA GLN A 44 12.99 2.17 -10.33
C GLN A 44 14.17 3.16 -10.15
N TRP A 45 14.17 3.95 -9.07
CA TRP A 45 15.22 4.91 -8.73
C TRP A 45 16.20 4.36 -7.68
N GLY A 46 16.07 3.10 -7.27
CA GLY A 46 16.95 2.47 -6.28
C GLY A 46 16.59 2.80 -4.82
N GLN A 47 15.43 3.41 -4.56
CA GLN A 47 14.99 3.74 -3.20
C GLN A 47 14.20 2.57 -2.60
N ASP A 48 14.36 2.34 -1.31
CA ASP A 48 13.60 1.34 -0.57
C ASP A 48 12.21 1.90 -0.23
N ILE A 49 11.17 1.20 -0.66
CA ILE A 49 9.78 1.51 -0.36
C ILE A 49 9.24 0.51 0.63
N TYR A 50 8.63 1.00 1.71
CA TYR A 50 7.95 0.22 2.73
C TYR A 50 6.46 0.56 2.72
N GLU A 51 5.62 -0.42 2.44
CA GLU A 51 4.18 -0.26 2.40
C GLU A 51 3.49 -1.09 3.47
N THR A 52 2.42 -0.52 4.04
CA THR A 52 1.50 -1.24 4.90
C THR A 52 0.12 -1.27 4.25
N TYR A 53 -0.41 -2.48 4.12
CA TYR A 53 -1.74 -2.76 3.62
C TYR A 53 -2.65 -3.28 4.72
N ILE A 54 -3.95 -3.02 4.61
CA ILE A 54 -4.98 -3.68 5.42
C ILE A 54 -5.83 -4.57 4.52
N LEU A 55 -5.89 -5.86 4.86
CA LEU A 55 -6.79 -6.81 4.22
C LEU A 55 -8.26 -6.43 4.51
N GLN A 56 -9.00 -6.10 3.48
CA GLN A 56 -10.41 -5.74 3.58
C GLN A 56 -11.31 -7.00 3.60
N PRO A 57 -12.58 -6.88 4.03
CA PRO A 57 -13.53 -8.00 4.04
C PRO A 57 -13.77 -8.65 2.68
N ASP A 58 -13.68 -7.89 1.59
CA ASP A 58 -13.78 -8.34 0.19
C ASP A 58 -12.48 -9.00 -0.32
N ARG A 59 -11.51 -9.22 0.57
CA ARG A 59 -10.16 -9.72 0.29
C ARG A 59 -9.29 -8.77 -0.54
N SER A 60 -9.73 -7.53 -0.75
CA SER A 60 -8.89 -6.51 -1.35
C SER A 60 -7.82 -6.01 -0.35
N LEU A 61 -6.70 -5.50 -0.86
CA LEU A 61 -5.70 -4.83 -0.05
C LEU A 61 -5.85 -3.32 -0.17
N LYS A 62 -6.13 -2.67 0.96
CA LYS A 62 -6.10 -1.21 1.05
C LYS A 62 -4.73 -0.74 1.48
N LEU A 63 -4.04 0.01 0.63
CA LEU A 63 -2.80 0.70 1.00
C LEU A 63 -3.13 1.80 2.01
N VAL A 64 -2.55 1.72 3.21
CA VAL A 64 -2.82 2.68 4.30
C VAL A 64 -1.59 3.49 4.69
N SER A 65 -0.40 3.05 4.31
CA SER A 65 0.85 3.77 4.56
C SER A 65 1.91 3.37 3.54
N ARG A 66 2.70 4.35 3.11
CA ARG A 66 3.92 4.17 2.33
C ARG A 66 5.00 5.06 2.94
N GLU A 67 6.20 4.51 3.08
CA GLU A 67 7.41 5.22 3.46
C GLU A 67 8.48 4.96 2.39
N GLU A 68 9.17 6.02 1.99
CA GLU A 68 10.23 6.00 1.00
C GLU A 68 11.55 6.36 1.69
N VAL A 69 12.48 5.42 1.68
CA VAL A 69 13.81 5.60 2.26
C VAL A 69 14.77 5.90 1.12
N THR A 70 15.11 7.18 0.98
CA THR A 70 16.17 7.63 0.08
C THR A 70 17.52 7.36 0.75
N PRO A 71 18.41 6.56 0.14
CA PRO A 71 19.78 6.45 0.62
C PRO A 71 20.47 7.82 0.51
N PHE A 72 21.10 8.25 1.60
CA PHE A 72 21.84 9.52 1.70
C PHE A 72 23.25 9.42 1.13
#